data_AF-A0A6G1LP67-F1
#
_entry.id   AF-A0A6G1LP67-F1
#
_cell.length_a   1.000
_cell.length_b   1.000
_cell.length_c   1.000
_cell.angle_alpha   90.00
_cell.angle_beta   90.00
_cell.angle_gamma   90.00
#
_symmetry.space_group_name_H-M   'P 1'
#
loop_
_entity.id
_entity.type
_entity.pdbx_description
1 polymer ?
#
loop_
_entity_poly.entity_id
_entity_poly.type
_entity_poly.pdbx_seq_one_letter_code
_entity_poly.pdbx_strand_id
1 'polypeptide(L)'
;MQINNDVLDAAKRDPAFLANLNPPTRGTRRTITHPVTDDVLSYQKTTMRAKTSTYRESIGYLPTPQKLASKIYERVIRNLDEAQLRTNRIQQARFHFLLPDDSATNRQLNVFVNLSTRPMTVTTQDMSEVIDMELSNVNSPPTAEGYHIYVRSWAFTAKELRLLIEEMTQSDNVYEEVLEWKKVLDLYAPVKVNTDEDREATSSIDAADVHTFPAAVQGALNESDSVIDISKEYRVGQQRPIDIFTVRYVGVVSGPRRPYDRFMEDLQEGKSGIMHEFMQVVDRLLPHVADASQCHMLKGGSLTMAKDLAKTTVGDIERFVIEYLDHATLLNRQRAAILTRDFLVRNIKTEMQSNGDRLPDSFVLNTALFPFVDL
;
A
#
# COMPACT_ATOMS: atom_id res chain seq x y z
N MET A 1 39.43 -13.77 19.24
CA MET A 1 38.18 -14.43 19.69
C MET A 1 38.39 -14.85 21.14
N GLN A 2 38.07 -13.97 22.08
CA GLN A 2 38.43 -14.13 23.50
C GLN A 2 37.36 -13.46 24.37
N ILE A 3 36.10 -13.76 24.08
CA ILE A 3 34.91 -13.30 24.81
C ILE A 3 34.11 -14.57 25.09
N ASN A 4 34.41 -15.25 26.20
CA ASN A 4 33.52 -16.29 26.77
C ASN A 4 33.91 -16.76 28.19
N ASN A 5 34.86 -16.10 28.87
CA ASN A 5 35.20 -16.46 30.25
C ASN A 5 34.49 -15.62 31.31
N ASP A 6 34.06 -14.40 30.99
CA ASP A 6 33.47 -13.49 31.99
C ASP A 6 32.05 -13.90 32.42
N VAL A 7 31.30 -14.59 31.55
CA VAL A 7 29.95 -15.08 31.86
C VAL A 7 29.97 -16.28 32.82
N LEU A 8 31.01 -17.11 32.73
CA LEU A 8 31.19 -18.28 33.60
C LEU A 8 31.64 -17.90 35.02
N ASP A 9 32.36 -16.78 35.18
CA ASP A 9 32.77 -16.28 36.49
C ASP A 9 31.68 -15.47 37.20
N ALA A 10 30.73 -14.88 36.47
CA ALA A 10 29.54 -14.25 37.05
C ALA A 10 28.58 -15.30 37.66
N ALA A 11 28.40 -16.45 37.00
CA ALA A 11 27.51 -17.52 37.46
C ALA A 11 27.96 -18.22 38.76
N LYS A 12 29.25 -18.10 39.13
CA LYS A 12 29.78 -18.68 40.38
C LYS A 12 29.57 -17.80 41.61
N ARG A 13 29.23 -16.52 41.44
CA ARG A 13 29.18 -15.55 42.55
C ARG A 13 27.78 -15.36 43.14
N ASP A 14 26.72 -15.80 42.47
CA ASP A 14 25.36 -15.67 42.98
C ASP A 14 24.46 -16.87 42.57
N PRO A 15 24.24 -17.84 43.49
CA PRO A 15 23.35 -18.97 43.24
C PRO A 15 21.88 -18.57 42.99
N ALA A 16 21.46 -17.34 43.34
CA ALA A 16 20.11 -16.84 43.11
C ALA A 16 19.87 -16.41 41.65
N PHE A 17 20.94 -16.21 40.85
CA PHE A 17 20.83 -15.80 39.45
C PHE A 17 20.20 -16.87 38.55
N LEU A 18 20.35 -18.15 38.90
CA LEU A 18 19.76 -19.27 38.16
C LEU A 18 18.30 -19.58 38.54
N ALA A 19 17.80 -19.03 39.65
CA ALA A 19 16.42 -19.27 40.10
C ALA A 19 15.37 -18.38 39.41
N ASN A 20 15.80 -17.35 38.67
CA ASN A 20 14.91 -16.39 37.99
C ASN A 20 14.84 -16.54 36.45
N LEU A 21 15.47 -17.59 35.90
CA LEU A 21 15.30 -17.93 34.49
C LEU A 21 14.04 -18.77 34.31
N ASN A 22 12.90 -18.10 34.18
CA ASN A 22 11.71 -18.75 33.65
C ASN A 22 12.03 -19.32 32.26
N PRO A 23 11.67 -20.58 31.96
CA PRO A 23 11.86 -21.15 30.64
C PRO A 23 11.07 -20.31 29.61
N PRO A 24 11.57 -20.16 28.38
CA PRO A 24 10.84 -19.47 27.33
C PRO A 24 9.50 -20.20 27.11
N THR A 25 8.41 -19.53 27.47
CA THR A 25 7.07 -19.97 27.10
C THR A 25 7.03 -20.05 25.57
N ARG A 26 6.76 -21.25 25.04
CA ARG A 26 6.50 -21.47 23.61
C ARG A 26 5.53 -20.40 23.15
N GLY A 27 5.99 -19.55 22.24
CA GLY A 27 5.18 -18.48 21.66
C GLY A 27 3.86 -19.06 21.17
N THR A 28 2.77 -18.58 21.75
CA THR A 28 1.42 -18.91 21.33
C THR A 28 1.29 -18.43 19.90
N ARG A 29 1.24 -19.37 18.95
CA ARG A 29 0.94 -19.10 17.54
C ARG A 29 -0.40 -18.37 17.52
N ARG A 30 -0.38 -17.05 17.29
CA ARG A 30 -1.60 -16.27 17.14
C ARG A 30 -2.20 -16.69 15.81
N THR A 31 -3.21 -17.56 15.85
CA THR A 31 -4.06 -17.81 14.69
C THR A 31 -4.90 -16.56 14.47
N ILE A 32 -4.46 -15.69 13.55
CA ILE A 32 -5.28 -14.60 13.05
C ILE A 32 -6.32 -15.25 12.14
N THR A 33 -7.50 -15.55 12.69
CA THR A 33 -8.67 -15.91 11.87
C THR A 33 -9.24 -14.62 11.29
N HIS A 34 -8.82 -14.25 10.08
CA HIS A 34 -9.60 -13.32 9.29
C HIS A 34 -10.93 -14.00 8.94
N PRO A 35 -12.09 -13.40 9.27
CA PRO A 35 -13.36 -13.97 8.85
C PRO A 35 -13.40 -13.92 7.32
N VAL A 36 -13.63 -15.07 6.69
CA VAL A 36 -13.69 -15.29 5.23
C VAL A 36 -14.58 -14.25 4.51
N THR A 37 -15.53 -13.65 5.21
CA THR A 37 -16.40 -12.58 4.70
C THR A 37 -15.66 -11.29 4.32
N ASP A 38 -14.62 -10.91 5.04
CA ASP A 38 -13.89 -9.66 4.79
C ASP A 38 -13.01 -9.75 3.53
N ASP A 39 -12.45 -10.94 3.29
CA ASP A 39 -11.66 -11.23 2.08
C ASP A 39 -12.53 -11.19 0.82
N VAL A 40 -13.74 -11.74 0.88
CA VAL A 40 -14.70 -11.71 -0.23
C VAL A 40 -15.13 -10.27 -0.53
N LEU A 41 -15.45 -9.47 0.49
CA LEU A 41 -15.83 -8.06 0.31
C LEU A 41 -14.69 -7.22 -0.26
N SER A 42 -13.45 -7.43 0.19
CA SER A 42 -12.30 -6.75 -0.40
C SER A 42 -12.06 -7.20 -1.85
N TYR A 43 -12.11 -8.50 -2.15
CA TYR A 43 -11.99 -9.01 -3.52
C TYR A 43 -13.07 -8.42 -4.43
N GLN A 44 -14.31 -8.31 -3.95
CA GLN A 44 -15.40 -7.64 -4.65
C GLN A 44 -15.12 -6.16 -4.87
N LYS A 45 -14.58 -5.43 -3.88
CA LYS A 45 -14.19 -4.01 -4.07
C LYS A 45 -13.11 -3.87 -5.15
N THR A 46 -12.05 -4.68 -5.11
CA THR A 46 -10.96 -4.64 -6.11
C THR A 46 -11.48 -5.03 -7.50
N THR A 47 -12.31 -6.07 -7.57
CA THR A 47 -12.97 -6.50 -8.81
C THR A 47 -13.96 -5.45 -9.33
N MET A 48 -14.75 -4.80 -8.47
CA MET A 48 -15.65 -3.72 -8.85
C MET A 48 -14.88 -2.49 -9.31
N ARG A 49 -13.78 -2.10 -8.65
CA ARG A 49 -12.90 -1.01 -9.11
C ARG A 49 -12.39 -1.27 -10.53
N ALA A 50 -11.91 -2.49 -10.79
CA ALA A 50 -11.48 -2.89 -12.11
C ALA A 50 -12.63 -2.89 -13.14
N LYS A 51 -13.77 -3.51 -12.82
CA LYS A 51 -14.97 -3.58 -13.69
C LYS A 51 -15.56 -2.20 -14.01
N THR A 52 -15.59 -1.29 -13.04
CA THR A 52 -16.10 0.08 -13.25
C THR A 52 -15.16 0.92 -14.13
N SER A 53 -13.86 0.60 -14.10
CA SER A 53 -12.87 1.17 -15.02
C SER A 53 -13.06 0.66 -16.44
N THR A 54 -13.20 -0.66 -16.64
CA THR A 54 -13.43 -1.27 -17.97
C THR A 54 -14.76 -0.87 -18.59
N TYR A 55 -15.82 -0.65 -17.79
CA TYR A 55 -17.12 -0.19 -18.29
C TYR A 55 -17.09 1.22 -18.89
N ARG A 56 -16.13 2.08 -18.51
CA ARG A 56 -15.97 3.41 -19.12
C ARG A 56 -15.13 3.41 -20.39
N GLU A 57 -14.30 2.39 -20.59
CA GLU A 57 -13.55 2.20 -21.84
C GLU A 57 -14.46 1.76 -23.00
N SER A 58 -15.64 1.19 -22.72
CA SER A 58 -16.59 0.73 -23.76
C SER A 58 -17.55 1.80 -24.30
N ILE A 59 -17.58 2.99 -23.72
CA ILE A 59 -18.34 4.14 -24.23
C ILE A 59 -17.31 5.13 -24.77
N GLY A 60 -17.11 5.16 -26.09
CA GLY A 60 -15.99 5.79 -26.81
C GLY A 60 -15.73 7.30 -26.66
N TYR A 61 -16.06 7.91 -25.52
CA TYR A 61 -15.71 9.28 -25.18
C TYR A 61 -14.92 9.30 -23.88
N LEU A 62 -13.61 9.53 -24.00
CA LEU A 62 -12.81 9.94 -22.84
C LEU A 62 -13.41 11.24 -22.28
N PRO A 63 -13.55 11.36 -20.95
CA PRO A 63 -13.96 12.62 -20.34
C PRO A 63 -12.99 13.73 -20.73
N THR A 64 -13.47 14.98 -20.81
CA THR A 64 -12.57 16.13 -20.91
C THR A 64 -11.56 16.11 -19.76
N PRO A 65 -10.34 16.65 -19.95
CA PRO A 65 -9.33 16.67 -18.90
C PRO A 65 -9.84 17.20 -17.56
N GLN A 66 -10.59 18.31 -17.56
CA GLN A 66 -11.16 18.92 -16.35
C GLN A 66 -12.14 17.98 -15.65
N LYS A 67 -13.00 17.31 -16.42
CA LYS A 67 -13.98 16.37 -15.86
C LYS A 67 -13.28 15.14 -15.28
N LEU A 68 -12.18 14.70 -15.89
CA LEU A 68 -11.35 13.62 -15.34
C LEU A 68 -10.66 14.08 -14.05
N ALA A 69 -10.04 15.26 -14.06
CA ALA A 69 -9.38 15.87 -12.91
C ALA A 69 -10.32 15.99 -11.70
N SER A 70 -11.53 16.54 -11.88
CA SER A 70 -12.53 16.64 -10.81
C SER A 70 -12.93 15.27 -10.28
N LYS A 71 -13.19 14.29 -11.15
CA LYS A 71 -13.55 12.93 -10.72
C LYS A 71 -12.44 12.24 -9.92
N ILE A 72 -11.20 12.39 -10.34
CA ILE A 72 -10.04 11.84 -9.64
C ILE A 72 -9.93 12.51 -8.26
N TYR A 73 -9.98 13.84 -8.22
CA TYR A 73 -9.91 14.61 -6.97
C TYR A 73 -11.03 14.24 -6.00
N GLU A 74 -12.29 14.29 -6.43
CA GLU A 74 -13.46 13.94 -5.61
C GLU A 74 -13.37 12.53 -5.03
N ARG A 75 -12.87 11.58 -5.81
CA ARG A 75 -12.66 10.22 -5.34
C ARG A 75 -11.59 10.17 -4.25
N VAL A 76 -10.45 10.83 -4.44
CA VAL A 76 -9.38 10.86 -3.43
C VAL A 76 -9.89 11.50 -2.14
N ILE A 77 -10.59 12.63 -2.22
CA ILE A 77 -11.21 13.29 -1.05
C ILE A 77 -12.19 12.35 -0.34
N ARG A 78 -13.10 11.72 -1.08
CA ARG A 78 -14.06 10.76 -0.49
C ARG A 78 -13.34 9.62 0.23
N ASN A 79 -12.30 9.03 -0.36
CA ASN A 79 -11.58 7.94 0.26
C ASN A 79 -10.83 8.39 1.54
N LEU A 80 -10.27 9.61 1.54
CA LEU A 80 -9.65 10.21 2.73
C LEU A 80 -10.70 10.47 3.83
N ASP A 81 -11.89 10.96 3.46
CA ASP A 81 -13.01 11.18 4.40
C ASP A 81 -13.53 9.86 4.99
N GLU A 82 -13.66 8.81 4.17
CA GLU A 82 -14.03 7.45 4.61
C GLU A 82 -13.00 6.88 5.60
N ALA A 83 -11.72 7.23 5.43
CA ALA A 83 -10.64 6.91 6.38
C ALA A 83 -10.57 7.88 7.58
N GLN A 84 -11.56 8.76 7.74
CA GLN A 84 -11.65 9.75 8.83
C GLN A 84 -10.47 10.74 8.87
N LEU A 85 -9.84 10.99 7.72
CA LEU A 85 -8.76 11.96 7.58
C LEU A 85 -9.32 13.35 7.29
N ARG A 86 -8.69 14.40 7.82
CA ARG A 86 -9.12 15.78 7.58
C ARG A 86 -8.80 16.21 6.15
N THR A 87 -9.83 16.55 5.37
CA THR A 87 -9.73 16.97 3.97
C THR A 87 -10.00 18.46 3.74
N ASN A 88 -10.49 19.19 4.75
CA ASN A 88 -10.93 20.59 4.64
C ASN A 88 -9.83 21.59 4.20
N ARG A 89 -8.55 21.19 4.25
CA ARG A 89 -7.39 21.99 3.82
C ARG A 89 -6.85 21.58 2.45
N ILE A 90 -7.30 20.43 1.94
CA ILE A 90 -6.89 19.89 0.65
C ILE A 90 -7.69 20.65 -0.41
N GLN A 91 -7.00 21.37 -1.28
CA GLN A 91 -7.61 22.19 -2.34
C GLN A 91 -7.13 21.69 -3.69
N GLN A 92 -8.06 21.41 -4.61
CA GLN A 92 -7.76 20.83 -5.93
C GLN A 92 -6.66 21.57 -6.70
N ALA A 93 -6.64 22.90 -6.67
CA ALA A 93 -5.63 23.71 -7.37
C ALA A 93 -4.18 23.39 -6.94
N ARG A 94 -3.96 22.92 -5.70
CA ARG A 94 -2.64 22.51 -5.21
C ARG A 94 -2.14 21.20 -5.81
N PHE A 95 -3.05 20.40 -6.37
CA PHE A 95 -2.78 19.08 -6.91
C PHE A 95 -2.81 19.06 -8.44
N HIS A 96 -2.73 20.22 -9.11
CA HIS A 96 -2.71 20.29 -10.57
C HIS A 96 -1.58 19.44 -11.17
N PHE A 97 -0.46 19.23 -10.47
CA PHE A 97 0.64 18.37 -10.90
C PHE A 97 0.33 16.85 -10.90
N LEU A 98 -0.80 16.44 -10.32
CA LEU A 98 -1.29 15.04 -10.31
C LEU A 98 -2.56 14.86 -11.15
N LEU A 99 -3.07 15.94 -11.74
CA LEU A 99 -4.36 15.98 -12.41
C LEU A 99 -4.17 16.39 -13.87
N PRO A 100 -4.95 15.82 -14.81
CA PRO A 100 -4.89 16.23 -16.21
C PRO A 100 -5.31 17.70 -16.39
N ASP A 101 -4.60 18.42 -17.25
CA ASP A 101 -4.93 19.77 -17.68
C ASP A 101 -5.46 19.81 -19.13
N ASP A 102 -5.85 20.99 -19.61
CA ASP A 102 -6.36 21.20 -20.97
C ASP A 102 -5.43 20.74 -22.09
N SER A 103 -4.13 20.60 -21.81
CA SER A 103 -3.11 20.19 -22.78
C SER A 103 -2.90 18.67 -22.85
N ALA A 104 -3.52 17.92 -21.93
CA ALA A 104 -3.36 16.47 -21.85
C ALA A 104 -3.84 15.75 -23.12
N THR A 105 -2.94 15.00 -23.73
CA THR A 105 -3.24 14.15 -24.90
C THR A 105 -4.13 12.96 -24.51
N ASN A 106 -4.80 12.32 -25.48
CA ASN A 106 -5.58 11.10 -25.22
C ASN A 106 -4.75 9.98 -24.57
N ARG A 107 -3.46 9.87 -24.93
CA ARG A 107 -2.53 8.92 -24.30
C ARG A 107 -2.35 9.24 -22.82
N GLN A 108 -2.05 10.50 -22.49
CA GLN A 108 -1.88 10.95 -21.10
C GLN A 108 -3.18 10.78 -20.30
N LEU A 109 -4.35 11.10 -20.88
CA LEU A 109 -5.64 10.87 -20.23
C LEU A 109 -5.86 9.38 -19.89
N ASN A 110 -5.50 8.46 -20.79
CA ASN A 110 -5.54 7.02 -20.51
C ASN A 110 -4.61 6.63 -19.36
N VAL A 111 -3.40 7.19 -19.31
CA VAL A 111 -2.48 6.96 -18.20
C VAL A 111 -3.07 7.50 -16.89
N PHE A 112 -3.67 8.70 -16.86
CA PHE A 112 -4.35 9.21 -15.67
C PHE A 112 -5.51 8.31 -15.22
N VAL A 113 -6.32 7.80 -16.15
CA VAL A 113 -7.38 6.83 -15.85
C VAL A 113 -6.79 5.58 -15.21
N ASN A 114 -5.76 4.98 -15.81
CA ASN A 114 -5.12 3.76 -15.30
C ASN A 114 -4.43 4.00 -13.97
N LEU A 115 -3.72 5.11 -13.81
CA LEU A 115 -3.01 5.44 -12.58
C LEU A 115 -3.98 5.65 -11.44
N SER A 116 -5.12 6.29 -11.72
CA SER A 116 -6.16 6.46 -10.72
C SER A 116 -6.83 5.13 -10.37
N THR A 117 -7.12 4.24 -11.32
CA THR A 117 -7.98 3.06 -11.07
C THR A 117 -7.24 1.76 -10.77
N ARG A 118 -6.00 1.63 -11.24
CA ARG A 118 -5.15 0.43 -11.18
C ARG A 118 -3.66 0.83 -11.15
N PRO A 119 -3.21 1.62 -10.15
CA PRO A 119 -1.87 2.20 -10.12
C PRO A 119 -0.75 1.16 -10.23
N MET A 120 -0.91 -0.03 -9.63
CA MET A 120 0.06 -1.12 -9.76
C MET A 120 0.31 -1.57 -11.20
N THR A 121 -0.63 -1.36 -12.13
CA THR A 121 -0.47 -1.79 -13.54
C THR A 121 0.16 -0.72 -14.42
N VAL A 122 0.36 0.49 -13.89
CA VAL A 122 1.01 1.59 -14.60
C VAL A 122 2.52 1.48 -14.38
N THR A 123 3.32 1.63 -15.43
CA THR A 123 4.78 1.61 -15.30
C THR A 123 5.32 2.94 -14.78
N THR A 124 6.55 2.98 -14.27
CA THR A 124 7.20 4.26 -13.90
C THR A 124 7.35 5.19 -15.10
N GLN A 125 7.62 4.63 -16.29
CA GLN A 125 7.72 5.38 -17.53
C GLN A 125 6.39 6.05 -17.87
N ASP A 126 5.28 5.32 -17.91
CA ASP A 126 3.97 5.90 -18.18
C ASP A 126 3.61 6.99 -17.15
N MET A 127 3.87 6.73 -15.86
CA MET A 127 3.65 7.72 -14.81
C MET A 127 4.47 9.01 -15.06
N SER A 128 5.70 8.91 -15.58
CA SER A 128 6.55 10.07 -15.91
C SER A 128 6.07 10.86 -17.13
N GLU A 129 5.19 10.30 -17.96
CA GLU A 129 4.57 11.01 -19.08
C GLU A 129 3.46 11.98 -18.65
N VAL A 130 2.89 11.76 -17.45
CA VAL A 130 1.75 12.53 -16.93
C VAL A 130 2.06 13.32 -15.67
N ILE A 131 3.09 12.95 -14.92
CA ILE A 131 3.53 13.64 -13.70
C ILE A 131 4.98 14.07 -13.90
N ASP A 132 5.28 15.35 -13.66
CA ASP A 132 6.64 15.89 -13.73
C ASP A 132 7.49 15.32 -12.58
N MET A 133 8.27 14.31 -12.93
CA MET A 133 9.11 13.53 -12.05
C MET A 133 10.59 13.73 -12.37
N GLU A 134 11.42 13.83 -11.33
CA GLU A 134 12.87 13.91 -11.45
C GLU A 134 13.52 12.68 -10.83
N LEU A 135 14.32 11.94 -11.62
CA LEU A 135 15.07 10.80 -11.11
C LEU A 135 16.11 11.27 -10.08
N SER A 136 16.04 10.71 -8.86
CA SER A 136 16.99 10.92 -7.78
C SER A 136 17.90 9.70 -7.65
N ASN A 137 19.20 9.89 -7.87
CA ASN A 137 20.23 8.87 -7.76
C ASN A 137 21.49 9.42 -7.09
N VAL A 138 22.55 8.60 -7.00
CA VAL A 138 23.83 8.97 -6.37
C VAL A 138 24.49 10.22 -6.97
N ASN A 139 24.22 10.51 -8.25
CA ASN A 139 24.78 11.65 -8.98
C ASN A 139 23.85 12.87 -9.02
N SER A 140 22.63 12.78 -8.48
CA SER A 140 21.70 13.92 -8.44
C SER A 140 22.28 15.04 -7.55
N PRO A 141 22.06 16.31 -7.89
CA PRO A 141 22.46 17.41 -7.02
C PRO A 141 21.66 17.39 -5.70
N PRO A 142 22.15 18.05 -4.64
CA PRO A 142 21.34 18.34 -3.45
C PRO A 142 20.04 19.06 -3.84
N THR A 143 18.96 18.79 -3.10
CA THR A 143 17.68 19.47 -3.32
C THR A 143 17.74 20.91 -2.78
N ALA A 144 16.78 21.74 -3.21
CA ALA A 144 16.60 23.05 -2.60
C ALA A 144 16.14 22.92 -1.14
N GLU A 145 16.31 23.96 -0.33
CA GLU A 145 15.71 24.01 1.00
C GLU A 145 14.18 23.89 0.92
N GLY A 146 13.60 23.03 1.74
CA GLY A 146 12.16 22.76 1.69
C GLY A 146 11.80 21.32 2.02
N TYR A 147 10.57 20.93 1.69
CA TYR A 147 10.12 19.54 1.73
C TYR A 147 9.80 19.05 0.33
N HIS A 148 10.21 17.83 0.02
CA HIS A 148 10.03 17.21 -1.29
C HIS A 148 9.32 15.88 -1.15
N ILE A 149 8.29 15.67 -1.95
CA ILE A 149 7.62 14.37 -2.09
C ILE A 149 8.39 13.54 -3.10
N TYR A 150 8.56 12.26 -2.82
CA TYR A 150 9.15 11.32 -3.75
C TYR A 150 8.39 10.00 -3.80
N VAL A 151 8.56 9.26 -4.89
CA VAL A 151 8.02 7.93 -5.11
C VAL A 151 9.17 6.97 -5.40
N ARG A 152 9.20 5.84 -4.71
CA ARG A 152 10.02 4.68 -5.06
C ARG A 152 9.19 3.68 -5.83
N SER A 153 9.79 3.00 -6.78
CA SER A 153 9.10 2.05 -7.64
C SER A 153 9.97 0.83 -7.93
N TRP A 154 9.36 -0.34 -7.81
CA TRP A 154 9.92 -1.64 -8.16
C TRP A 154 9.02 -2.29 -9.20
N ALA A 155 9.58 -2.61 -10.36
CA ALA A 155 8.86 -3.23 -11.46
C ALA A 155 9.08 -4.74 -11.45
N PHE A 156 7.98 -5.48 -11.52
CA PHE A 156 7.95 -6.94 -11.49
C PHE A 156 7.18 -7.44 -12.71
N THR A 157 7.64 -8.54 -13.28
CA THR A 157 6.77 -9.39 -14.11
C THR A 157 5.70 -10.06 -13.23
N ALA A 158 4.62 -10.53 -13.85
CA ALA A 158 3.58 -11.30 -13.14
C ALA A 158 4.13 -12.51 -12.36
N LYS A 159 5.16 -13.18 -12.90
CA LYS A 159 5.81 -14.33 -12.27
C LYS A 159 6.61 -13.92 -11.04
N GLU A 160 7.39 -12.84 -11.15
CA GLU A 160 8.23 -12.34 -10.06
C GLU A 160 7.37 -11.79 -8.92
N LEU A 161 6.30 -11.04 -9.22
CA LEU A 161 5.38 -10.56 -8.20
C LEU A 161 4.68 -11.71 -7.47
N ARG A 162 4.32 -12.79 -8.18
CA ARG A 162 3.75 -14.00 -7.56
C ARG A 162 4.72 -14.63 -6.56
N LEU A 163 5.98 -14.80 -6.97
CA LEU A 163 7.03 -15.35 -6.12
C LEU A 163 7.25 -14.50 -4.86
N LEU A 164 7.27 -13.17 -5.01
CA LEU A 164 7.37 -12.24 -3.89
C LEU A 164 6.19 -12.39 -2.91
N ILE A 165 4.95 -12.45 -3.43
CA ILE A 165 3.74 -12.62 -2.62
C ILE A 165 3.77 -13.96 -1.88
N GLU A 166 4.13 -15.06 -2.55
CA GLU A 166 4.24 -16.38 -1.95
C GLU A 166 5.24 -16.37 -0.79
N GLU A 167 6.41 -15.76 -0.96
CA GLU A 167 7.41 -15.67 0.11
C GLU A 167 6.93 -14.78 1.28
N MET A 168 6.39 -13.60 0.98
CA MET A 168 5.93 -12.66 2.03
C MET A 168 4.67 -13.15 2.76
N THR A 169 3.93 -14.11 2.21
CA THR A 169 2.78 -14.73 2.90
C THR A 169 3.19 -15.95 3.74
N GLN A 170 4.38 -16.50 3.53
CA GLN A 170 4.92 -17.60 4.36
C GLN A 170 5.54 -17.10 5.67
N SER A 171 5.85 -15.81 5.78
CA SER A 171 6.33 -15.25 7.04
C SER A 171 5.22 -15.22 8.09
N ASP A 172 5.61 -15.16 9.37
CA ASP A 172 4.64 -15.07 10.47
C ASP A 172 3.82 -13.74 10.44
N ASN A 173 4.19 -12.79 9.58
CA ASN A 173 3.56 -11.48 9.45
C ASN A 173 2.90 -11.34 8.06
N VAL A 174 1.64 -11.75 7.95
CA VAL A 174 0.87 -11.48 6.73
C VAL A 174 0.43 -10.02 6.72
N TYR A 175 0.91 -9.26 5.73
CA TYR A 175 0.55 -7.86 5.53
C TYR A 175 -0.67 -7.74 4.61
N GLU A 176 -1.61 -6.84 4.94
CA GLU A 176 -2.81 -6.59 4.13
C GLU A 176 -2.45 -6.14 2.71
N GLU A 177 -1.38 -5.35 2.57
CA GLU A 177 -0.89 -4.85 1.29
C GLU A 177 -0.48 -6.01 0.35
N VAL A 178 0.14 -7.06 0.89
CA VAL A 178 0.54 -8.26 0.12
C VAL A 178 -0.69 -9.02 -0.39
N LEU A 179 -1.75 -9.09 0.41
CA LEU A 179 -3.01 -9.70 0.00
C LEU A 179 -3.68 -8.88 -1.11
N GLU A 180 -3.63 -7.55 -1.04
CA GLU A 180 -4.14 -6.68 -2.10
C GLU A 180 -3.33 -6.80 -3.40
N TRP A 181 -2.00 -6.93 -3.32
CA TRP A 181 -1.17 -7.21 -4.49
C TRP A 181 -1.58 -8.53 -5.16
N LYS A 182 -1.87 -9.56 -4.37
CA LYS A 182 -2.36 -10.84 -4.88
C LYS A 182 -3.69 -10.68 -5.62
N LYS A 183 -4.63 -9.92 -5.07
CA LYS A 183 -5.94 -9.65 -5.71
C LYS A 183 -5.77 -8.95 -7.05
N VAL A 184 -4.90 -7.93 -7.11
CA VAL A 184 -4.58 -7.22 -8.36
C VAL A 184 -3.91 -8.17 -9.37
N LEU A 185 -2.93 -8.96 -8.92
CA LEU A 185 -2.22 -9.90 -9.78
C LEU A 185 -3.15 -10.98 -10.36
N ASP A 186 -3.99 -11.60 -9.54
CA ASP A 186 -4.94 -12.63 -9.99
C ASP A 186 -5.95 -12.07 -10.99
N LEU A 187 -6.33 -10.80 -10.83
CA LEU A 187 -7.29 -10.13 -11.70
C LEU A 187 -6.72 -9.81 -13.10
N TYR A 188 -5.46 -9.38 -13.17
CA TYR A 188 -4.85 -8.92 -14.43
C TYR A 188 -3.88 -9.93 -15.08
N ALA A 189 -3.39 -10.91 -14.32
CA ALA A 189 -2.52 -11.98 -14.80
C ALA A 189 -2.89 -13.33 -14.14
N PRO A 190 -4.12 -13.83 -14.36
CA PRO A 190 -4.60 -15.07 -13.76
C PRO A 190 -3.69 -16.24 -14.14
N VAL A 191 -3.48 -17.15 -13.19
CA VAL A 191 -2.76 -18.41 -13.46
C VAL A 191 -3.60 -19.20 -14.46
N LYS A 192 -3.00 -19.50 -15.63
CA LYS A 192 -3.61 -20.44 -16.56
C LYS A 192 -3.50 -21.82 -15.92
N VAL A 193 -4.61 -22.30 -15.35
CA VAL A 193 -4.72 -23.69 -14.93
C VAL A 193 -4.64 -24.51 -16.22
N ASN A 194 -3.58 -25.33 -16.36
CA ASN A 194 -3.48 -26.26 -17.47
C ASN A 194 -4.53 -27.35 -17.23
N THR A 195 -5.70 -27.17 -17.83
CA THR A 195 -6.89 -28.01 -17.60
C THR A 195 -6.72 -29.48 -17.98
N ASP A 196 -5.62 -29.85 -18.64
CA ASP A 196 -5.42 -31.21 -19.16
C ASP A 196 -4.57 -32.09 -18.22
N GLU A 197 -3.70 -31.53 -17.37
CA GLU A 197 -2.94 -32.31 -16.36
C GLU A 197 -3.57 -32.22 -14.96
N ASP A 198 -4.22 -31.10 -14.61
CA ASP A 198 -4.85 -30.92 -13.27
C ASP A 198 -6.24 -31.57 -13.14
N ARG A 199 -6.82 -32.05 -14.24
CA ARG A 199 -8.11 -32.76 -14.25
C ARG A 199 -8.01 -34.16 -13.65
N GLU A 200 -6.87 -34.84 -13.75
CA GLU A 200 -6.69 -36.18 -13.16
C GLU A 200 -6.50 -36.11 -11.63
N ALA A 201 -5.89 -35.04 -11.11
CA ALA A 201 -5.66 -34.89 -9.67
C ALA A 201 -6.91 -34.43 -8.87
N THR A 202 -7.88 -33.78 -9.52
CA THR A 202 -9.13 -33.34 -8.87
C THR A 202 -10.30 -34.31 -9.06
N SER A 203 -10.13 -35.36 -9.86
CA SER A 203 -11.13 -36.41 -10.11
C SER A 203 -11.21 -37.50 -9.02
N SER A 204 -10.37 -37.46 -7.97
CA SER A 204 -10.36 -38.49 -6.92
C SER A 204 -10.91 -38.01 -5.56
N ILE A 205 -11.55 -36.84 -5.50
CA ILE A 205 -12.31 -36.42 -4.33
C ILE A 205 -13.78 -36.79 -4.62
N ASP A 206 -14.27 -37.81 -3.93
CA ASP A 206 -15.66 -38.29 -4.04
C ASP A 206 -16.65 -37.13 -3.97
N ALA A 207 -17.35 -36.93 -5.08
CA ALA A 207 -18.37 -35.90 -5.28
C ALA A 207 -19.69 -36.22 -4.54
N ALA A 208 -19.61 -36.53 -3.25
CA ALA A 208 -20.76 -36.98 -2.47
C ALA A 208 -21.31 -35.96 -1.45
N ASP A 209 -20.67 -34.81 -1.18
CA ASP A 209 -21.10 -34.01 -0.01
C ASP A 209 -20.89 -32.47 -0.10
N VAL A 210 -21.22 -31.83 -1.23
CA VAL A 210 -21.11 -30.35 -1.41
C VAL A 210 -22.48 -29.67 -1.63
N HIS A 211 -23.59 -30.34 -1.34
CA HIS A 211 -24.94 -29.75 -1.51
C HIS A 211 -25.82 -29.84 -0.27
N THR A 212 -25.44 -29.11 0.78
CA THR A 212 -26.41 -28.72 1.83
C THR A 212 -25.97 -27.42 2.49
N PHE A 213 -26.18 -26.30 1.80
CA PHE A 213 -26.29 -25.02 2.50
C PHE A 213 -27.67 -24.92 3.15
N PRO A 214 -27.79 -24.33 4.36
CA PRO A 214 -29.09 -24.12 4.99
C PRO A 214 -29.99 -23.26 4.09
N ALA A 215 -31.27 -23.62 3.96
CA ALA A 215 -32.25 -22.93 3.12
C ALA A 215 -32.36 -21.41 3.38
N ALA A 216 -31.98 -20.95 4.58
CA ALA A 216 -31.89 -19.54 4.94
C ALA A 216 -30.82 -18.75 4.15
N VAL A 217 -29.76 -19.42 3.66
CA VAL A 217 -28.71 -18.80 2.85
C VAL A 217 -29.11 -18.75 1.37
N GLN A 218 -29.86 -19.75 0.88
CA GLN A 218 -30.42 -19.74 -0.47
C GLN A 218 -31.46 -18.62 -0.67
N GLY A 219 -32.25 -18.29 0.37
CA GLY A 219 -33.25 -17.21 0.31
C GLY A 219 -32.63 -15.82 0.15
N ALA A 220 -31.50 -15.55 0.81
CA ALA A 220 -30.80 -14.27 0.70
C ALA A 220 -30.08 -14.06 -0.64
N LEU A 221 -29.82 -15.14 -1.40
CA LEU A 221 -29.19 -15.07 -2.72
C LEU A 221 -30.20 -14.88 -3.87
N ASN A 222 -31.48 -15.21 -3.64
CA ASN A 222 -32.51 -15.17 -4.69
C ASN A 222 -33.37 -13.87 -4.71
N GLU A 223 -33.19 -12.96 -3.75
CA GLU A 223 -33.90 -11.66 -3.73
C GLU A 223 -33.09 -10.49 -4.32
N SER A 224 -31.97 -10.77 -4.99
CA SER A 224 -31.15 -9.76 -5.71
C SER A 224 -31.10 -9.99 -7.24
N ASP A 225 -32.15 -10.57 -7.81
CA ASP A 225 -32.32 -10.81 -9.25
C ASP A 225 -32.69 -9.54 -10.05
N SER A 226 -31.80 -8.55 -10.01
CA SER A 226 -31.65 -7.57 -11.10
C SER A 226 -30.19 -7.16 -11.37
N VAL A 227 -29.22 -7.86 -10.78
CA VAL A 227 -27.81 -7.70 -11.17
C VAL A 227 -27.55 -8.57 -12.38
N ILE A 228 -27.65 -7.95 -13.55
CA ILE A 228 -27.29 -8.52 -14.84
C ILE A 228 -25.92 -9.22 -14.70
N ASP A 229 -25.84 -10.51 -15.07
CA ASP A 229 -24.58 -11.28 -15.19
C ASP A 229 -23.79 -10.78 -16.41
N ILE A 230 -23.25 -9.56 -16.32
CA ILE A 230 -22.45 -8.90 -17.39
C ILE A 230 -21.06 -9.56 -17.53
N SER A 231 -20.71 -10.50 -16.66
CA SER A 231 -19.41 -11.20 -16.72
C SER A 231 -19.26 -12.12 -17.94
N LYS A 232 -20.38 -12.49 -18.58
CA LYS A 232 -20.38 -13.39 -19.75
C LYS A 232 -20.37 -12.68 -21.11
N GLU A 233 -20.71 -11.40 -21.18
CA GLU A 233 -20.91 -10.71 -22.48
C GLU A 233 -19.79 -9.77 -22.92
N TYR A 234 -18.80 -9.50 -22.05
CA TYR A 234 -17.69 -8.60 -22.39
C TYR A 234 -16.38 -9.35 -22.63
N ARG A 235 -16.26 -10.00 -23.80
CA ARG A 235 -14.96 -10.17 -24.45
C ARG A 235 -14.54 -8.81 -25.02
N VAL A 236 -14.11 -7.92 -24.11
CA VAL A 236 -13.39 -6.68 -24.42
C VAL A 236 -12.27 -7.03 -25.41
N GLY A 237 -12.21 -6.30 -26.53
CA GLY A 237 -11.16 -6.48 -27.54
C GLY A 237 -9.80 -6.57 -26.87
N GLN A 238 -9.07 -7.65 -27.16
CA GLN A 238 -7.77 -8.04 -26.59
C GLN A 238 -7.07 -6.90 -25.82
N GLN A 239 -7.41 -6.71 -24.54
CA GLN A 239 -6.55 -5.93 -23.66
C GLN A 239 -5.22 -6.66 -23.67
N ARG A 240 -4.16 -5.95 -24.07
CA ARG A 240 -2.82 -6.54 -24.06
C ARG A 240 -2.58 -7.07 -22.65
N PRO A 241 -2.03 -8.30 -22.51
CA PRO A 241 -1.71 -8.83 -21.20
C PRO A 241 -0.85 -7.81 -20.46
N ILE A 242 -1.17 -7.60 -19.18
CA ILE A 242 -0.39 -6.72 -18.32
C ILE A 242 0.85 -7.51 -17.94
N ASP A 243 1.98 -7.16 -18.55
CA ASP A 243 3.23 -7.90 -18.36
C ASP A 243 4.00 -7.40 -17.14
N ILE A 244 3.77 -6.16 -16.71
CA ILE A 244 4.52 -5.48 -15.65
C ILE A 244 3.57 -4.94 -14.56
N PHE A 245 3.95 -5.20 -13.31
CA PHE A 245 3.33 -4.66 -12.11
C PHE A 245 4.36 -3.84 -11.35
N THR A 246 3.96 -2.68 -10.83
CA THR A 246 4.85 -1.77 -10.10
C THR A 246 4.37 -1.59 -8.66
N VAL A 247 5.14 -2.12 -7.71
CA VAL A 247 4.95 -1.83 -6.28
C VAL A 247 5.63 -0.50 -5.97
N ARG A 248 5.02 0.33 -5.12
CA ARG A 248 5.50 1.69 -4.85
C ARG A 248 5.53 2.03 -3.38
N TYR A 249 6.34 3.03 -3.06
CA TYR A 249 6.37 3.70 -1.77
C TYR A 249 6.41 5.21 -1.99
N VAL A 250 5.64 5.96 -1.22
CA VAL A 250 5.63 7.43 -1.21
C VAL A 250 6.33 7.90 0.06
N GLY A 251 7.23 8.87 -0.07
CA GLY A 251 7.91 9.44 1.09
C GLY A 251 8.14 10.94 0.96
N VAL A 252 8.61 11.51 2.06
CA VAL A 252 8.97 12.92 2.16
C VAL A 252 10.43 13.04 2.55
N VAL A 253 11.14 14.02 1.99
CA VAL A 253 12.50 14.38 2.39
C VAL A 253 12.60 15.89 2.61
N SER A 254 13.31 16.29 3.67
CA SER A 254 13.67 17.70 3.88
C SER A 254 14.94 18.00 3.12
N GLY A 255 14.93 19.05 2.29
CA GLY A 255 16.12 19.59 1.66
C GLY A 255 17.17 20.07 2.69
N PRO A 256 18.45 20.14 2.29
CA PRO A 256 18.98 19.85 0.95
C PRO A 256 19.21 18.36 0.67
N ARG A 257 18.73 17.47 1.54
CA ARG A 257 18.85 16.01 1.38
C ARG A 257 18.04 15.51 0.18
N ARG A 258 18.60 14.56 -0.56
CA ARG A 258 17.97 13.99 -1.75
C ARG A 258 17.04 12.83 -1.37
N PRO A 259 15.99 12.56 -2.17
CA PRO A 259 15.22 11.31 -2.04
C PRO A 259 16.09 10.05 -2.06
N TYR A 260 17.16 10.05 -2.86
CA TYR A 260 18.14 8.97 -2.88
C TYR A 260 18.87 8.81 -1.52
N ASP A 261 19.30 9.89 -0.88
CA ASP A 261 20.00 9.80 0.41
C ASP A 261 19.11 9.18 1.48
N ARG A 262 17.85 9.63 1.54
CA ARG A 262 16.85 9.05 2.44
C ARG A 262 16.65 7.56 2.18
N PHE A 263 16.79 7.11 0.93
CA PHE A 263 16.69 5.68 0.62
C PHE A 263 17.74 4.87 1.33
N MET A 264 18.98 5.35 1.20
CA MET A 264 20.14 4.62 1.67
C MET A 264 20.09 4.55 3.20
N GLU A 265 19.60 5.62 3.85
CA GLU A 265 19.26 5.60 5.27
C GLU A 265 18.20 4.54 5.59
N ASP A 266 17.05 4.52 4.89
CA ASP A 266 15.97 3.55 5.17
C ASP A 266 16.46 2.09 5.01
N LEU A 267 17.37 1.83 4.05
CA LEU A 267 17.99 0.52 3.86
C LEU A 267 18.98 0.15 4.97
N GLN A 268 19.74 1.12 5.48
CA GLN A 268 20.75 0.89 6.52
C GLN A 268 20.15 0.81 7.94
N GLU A 269 19.14 1.64 8.21
CA GLU A 269 18.54 1.82 9.53
C GLU A 269 17.30 0.94 9.75
N GLY A 270 16.64 0.52 8.67
CA GLY A 270 15.45 -0.31 8.74
C GLY A 270 15.73 -1.63 9.48
N LYS A 271 15.03 -1.86 10.60
CA LYS A 271 15.08 -3.12 11.35
C LYS A 271 13.73 -3.85 11.40
N SER A 272 12.64 -3.21 10.98
CA SER A 272 11.29 -3.74 11.11
C SER A 272 10.29 -3.09 10.16
N GLY A 273 9.14 -3.74 9.99
CA GLY A 273 8.03 -3.28 9.15
C GLY A 273 8.07 -3.79 7.71
N ILE A 274 6.95 -3.60 7.00
CA ILE A 274 6.74 -4.16 5.67
C ILE A 274 7.82 -3.75 4.67
N MET A 275 8.28 -2.49 4.69
CA MET A 275 9.33 -2.02 3.79
C MET A 275 10.63 -2.80 4.00
N HIS A 276 11.03 -3.02 5.24
CA HIS A 276 12.25 -3.76 5.54
C HIS A 276 12.16 -5.22 5.10
N GLU A 277 11.05 -5.88 5.42
CA GLU A 277 10.81 -7.27 5.04
C GLU A 277 10.69 -7.42 3.51
N PHE A 278 9.96 -6.53 2.85
CA PHE A 278 9.88 -6.43 1.40
C PHE A 278 11.27 -6.32 0.77
N MET A 279 12.10 -5.38 1.24
CA MET A 279 13.44 -5.18 0.70
C MET A 279 14.33 -6.41 0.90
N GLN A 280 14.28 -7.08 2.06
CA GLN A 280 15.03 -8.32 2.30
C GLN A 280 14.61 -9.44 1.35
N VAL A 281 13.30 -9.60 1.14
CA VAL A 281 12.77 -10.63 0.23
C VAL A 281 13.13 -10.32 -1.22
N VAL A 282 12.97 -9.07 -1.66
CA VAL A 282 13.31 -8.63 -3.02
C VAL A 282 14.81 -8.77 -3.28
N ASP A 283 15.68 -8.33 -2.36
CA ASP A 283 17.14 -8.44 -2.51
C ASP A 283 17.59 -9.91 -2.60
N ARG A 284 16.99 -10.80 -1.81
CA ARG A 284 17.32 -12.23 -1.82
C ARG A 284 16.78 -12.97 -3.04
N LEU A 285 15.52 -12.73 -3.42
CA LEU A 285 14.85 -13.51 -4.47
C LEU A 285 15.01 -12.91 -5.86
N LEU A 286 15.08 -11.58 -5.94
CA LEU A 286 14.97 -10.79 -7.17
C LEU A 286 15.97 -9.62 -7.14
N PRO A 287 17.28 -9.89 -6.98
CA PRO A 287 18.29 -8.82 -6.83
C PRO A 287 18.30 -7.84 -8.01
N HIS A 288 17.99 -8.30 -9.23
CA HIS A 288 17.87 -7.42 -10.38
C HIS A 288 16.71 -6.42 -10.27
N VAL A 289 15.62 -6.76 -9.56
CA VAL A 289 14.52 -5.82 -9.27
C VAL A 289 14.93 -4.83 -8.18
N ALA A 290 15.71 -5.27 -7.18
CA ALA A 290 16.27 -4.37 -6.17
C ALA A 290 17.20 -3.33 -6.82
N ASP A 291 18.13 -3.78 -7.66
CA ASP A 291 19.09 -2.94 -8.39
C ASP A 291 18.41 -1.99 -9.39
N ALA A 292 17.35 -2.46 -10.05
CA ALA A 292 16.59 -1.66 -11.01
C ALA A 292 15.54 -0.74 -10.35
N SER A 293 15.46 -0.71 -9.01
CA SER A 293 14.52 0.18 -8.31
C SER A 293 14.81 1.65 -8.62
N GLN A 294 13.75 2.43 -8.74
CA GLN A 294 13.86 3.85 -9.12
C GLN A 294 13.28 4.73 -8.03
N CYS A 295 13.92 5.88 -7.79
CA CYS A 295 13.44 6.90 -6.86
C CYS A 295 13.23 8.22 -7.62
N HIS A 296 12.02 8.74 -7.61
CA HIS A 296 11.65 9.95 -8.34
C HIS A 296 11.09 11.01 -7.40
N MET A 297 11.61 12.23 -7.47
CA MET A 297 11.02 13.40 -6.82
C MET A 297 9.83 13.91 -7.65
N LEU A 298 8.72 14.24 -7.00
CA LEU A 298 7.57 14.89 -7.64
C LEU A 298 7.76 16.40 -7.59
N LYS A 299 8.12 17.03 -8.71
CA LYS A 299 8.51 18.45 -8.71
C LYS A 299 7.38 19.36 -8.24
N GLY A 300 6.16 19.13 -8.73
CA GLY A 300 4.97 19.90 -8.33
C GLY A 300 4.54 19.70 -6.88
N GLY A 301 5.05 18.67 -6.19
CA GLY A 301 4.79 18.42 -4.77
C GLY A 301 5.81 19.06 -3.82
N SER A 302 6.83 19.75 -4.34
CA SER A 302 7.89 20.36 -3.53
C SER A 302 7.47 21.70 -2.93
N LEU A 303 7.81 21.93 -1.65
CA LEU A 303 7.48 23.15 -0.91
C LEU A 303 8.75 23.83 -0.40
N THR A 304 9.03 25.04 -0.88
CA THR A 304 10.20 25.86 -0.49
C THR A 304 9.89 26.91 0.60
N MET A 305 8.74 26.79 1.27
CA MET A 305 8.25 27.78 2.25
C MET A 305 8.90 27.63 3.64
N ALA A 306 8.68 28.63 4.51
CA ALA A 306 9.08 28.59 5.91
C ALA A 306 8.61 27.28 6.59
N LYS A 307 9.51 26.65 7.36
CA LYS A 307 9.41 25.25 7.82
C LYS A 307 8.06 24.91 8.46
N ASP A 308 7.50 25.78 9.29
CA ASP A 308 6.28 25.50 10.06
C ASP A 308 5.01 25.44 9.18
N LEU A 309 4.89 26.34 8.19
CA LEU A 309 3.76 26.33 7.26
C LEU A 309 3.86 25.16 6.26
N ALA A 310 5.10 24.78 5.95
CA ALA A 310 5.39 23.67 5.05
C ALA A 310 5.06 22.31 5.67
N LYS A 311 5.31 22.08 6.97
CA LYS A 311 5.03 20.79 7.64
C LYS A 311 3.57 20.32 7.51
N THR A 312 2.62 21.21 7.78
CA THR A 312 1.20 20.85 7.68
C THR A 312 0.79 20.60 6.23
N THR A 313 1.29 21.44 5.33
CA THR A 313 0.96 21.35 3.91
C THR A 313 1.56 20.12 3.26
N VAL A 314 2.81 19.76 3.58
CA VAL A 314 3.47 18.57 3.01
C VAL A 314 2.76 17.29 3.45
N GLY A 315 2.28 17.22 4.70
CA GLY A 315 1.50 16.07 5.16
C GLY A 315 0.16 15.93 4.43
N ASP A 316 -0.48 17.05 4.06
CA ASP A 316 -1.70 17.02 3.24
C ASP A 316 -1.39 16.60 1.79
N ILE A 317 -0.22 17.00 1.24
CA ILE A 317 0.21 16.58 -0.09
C ILE A 317 0.55 15.08 -0.12
N GLU A 318 1.33 14.61 0.85
CA GLU A 318 1.71 13.20 0.97
C GLU A 318 0.49 12.29 1.06
N ARG A 319 -0.49 12.63 1.93
CA ARG A 319 -1.76 11.89 2.04
C ARG A 319 -2.48 11.79 0.71
N PHE A 320 -2.58 12.91 0.00
CA PHE A 320 -3.25 12.94 -1.28
C PHE A 320 -2.52 12.05 -2.30
N VAL A 321 -1.18 12.09 -2.36
CA VAL A 321 -0.39 11.24 -3.26
C VAL A 321 -0.55 9.75 -2.91
N ILE A 322 -0.49 9.41 -1.62
CA ILE A 322 -0.69 8.02 -1.13
C ILE A 322 -2.07 7.50 -1.54
N GLU A 323 -3.13 8.28 -1.31
CA GLU A 323 -4.48 7.85 -1.65
C GLU A 323 -4.72 7.87 -3.18
N TYR A 324 -4.13 8.82 -3.89
CA TYR A 324 -4.17 8.89 -5.35
C TYR A 324 -3.57 7.64 -6.00
N LEU A 325 -2.46 7.12 -5.46
CA LEU A 325 -1.78 5.91 -5.90
C LEU A 325 -2.33 4.62 -5.25
N ASP A 326 -3.54 4.68 -4.66
CA ASP A 326 -4.23 3.59 -3.96
C ASP A 326 -3.42 3.01 -2.79
N HIS A 327 -3.63 3.59 -1.60
CA HIS A 327 -2.96 3.24 -0.34
C HIS A 327 -2.82 1.73 -0.11
N ALA A 328 -3.87 0.97 -0.42
CA ALA A 328 -3.95 -0.48 -0.22
C ALA A 328 -2.89 -1.27 -1.02
N THR A 329 -2.31 -0.66 -2.05
CA THR A 329 -1.30 -1.29 -2.92
C THR A 329 0.11 -0.75 -2.72
N LEU A 330 0.30 0.24 -1.84
CA LEU A 330 1.59 0.83 -1.55
C LEU A 330 2.28 0.13 -0.37
N LEU A 331 3.59 0.29 -0.25
CA LEU A 331 4.34 -0.11 0.95
C LEU A 331 4.12 0.82 2.15
N ASN A 332 3.33 1.89 1.98
CA ASN A 332 2.98 2.84 3.02
C ASN A 332 1.96 2.20 3.98
N ARG A 333 2.39 1.77 5.17
CA ARG A 333 1.44 1.29 6.20
C ARG A 333 0.49 2.37 6.72
N GLN A 334 0.94 3.62 6.68
CA GLN A 334 0.17 4.76 7.15
C GLN A 334 -0.28 5.57 5.95
N ARG A 335 -1.53 6.06 6.00
CA ARG A 335 -2.04 7.00 5.00
C ARG A 335 -1.38 8.39 5.08
N ALA A 336 -0.51 8.63 6.07
CA ALA A 336 0.33 9.83 6.23
C ALA A 336 1.53 9.52 7.13
N ALA A 337 2.73 10.04 6.85
CA ALA A 337 3.90 9.87 7.72
C ALA A 337 3.81 10.68 9.02
N ILE A 338 3.02 11.76 9.03
CA ILE A 338 2.86 12.60 10.22
C ILE A 338 1.63 12.13 11.00
N LEU A 339 1.82 11.09 11.84
CA LEU A 339 0.98 10.90 13.01
C LEU A 339 1.20 12.10 13.92
N THR A 340 0.37 13.13 13.80
CA THR A 340 0.44 14.23 14.74
C THR A 340 0.17 13.67 16.13
N ARG A 341 0.87 14.19 17.15
CA ARG A 341 0.56 13.92 18.56
C ARG A 341 -0.94 14.01 18.83
N ASP A 342 -1.61 14.97 18.21
CA ASP A 342 -3.06 15.17 18.30
C ASP A 342 -3.91 14.03 17.73
N PHE A 343 -3.43 13.32 16.71
CA PHE A 343 -4.09 12.12 16.20
C PHE A 343 -3.94 10.98 17.19
N LEU A 344 -2.72 10.74 17.70
CA LEU A 344 -2.48 9.68 18.68
C LEU A 344 -3.25 9.92 19.99
N VAL A 345 -3.24 11.16 20.50
CA VAL A 345 -4.03 11.58 21.66
C VAL A 345 -5.53 11.38 21.42
N ARG A 346 -6.04 11.69 20.21
CA ARG A 346 -7.44 11.47 19.88
C ARG A 346 -7.79 9.98 19.87
N ASN A 347 -6.98 9.13 19.24
CA ASN A 347 -7.25 7.70 19.21
C ASN A 347 -7.22 7.09 20.61
N ILE A 348 -6.21 7.45 21.43
CA ILE A 348 -6.13 7.03 22.83
C ILE A 348 -7.36 7.52 23.61
N LYS A 349 -7.81 8.76 23.37
CA LYS A 349 -9.05 9.29 23.97
C LYS A 349 -10.29 8.50 23.56
N THR A 350 -10.45 8.21 22.28
CA THR A 350 -11.59 7.46 21.75
C THR A 350 -11.61 6.03 22.28
N GLU A 351 -10.46 5.35 22.32
CA GLU A 351 -10.34 3.99 22.84
C GLU A 351 -10.65 3.93 24.35
N MET A 352 -10.07 4.84 25.15
CA MET A 352 -10.38 4.90 26.59
C MET A 352 -11.86 5.23 26.84
N GLN A 353 -12.44 6.16 26.07
CA GLN A 353 -13.88 6.45 26.16
C GLN A 353 -14.74 5.24 25.81
N SER A 354 -14.38 4.44 24.80
CA SER A 354 -15.10 3.21 24.47
C SER A 354 -15.04 2.14 25.57
N ASN A 355 -13.98 2.17 26.38
CA ASN A 355 -13.82 1.29 27.54
C ASN A 355 -14.47 1.84 28.83
N GLY A 356 -15.10 3.02 28.76
CA GLY A 356 -15.67 3.70 29.94
C GLY A 356 -14.65 4.44 30.80
N ASP A 357 -13.39 4.48 30.38
CA ASP A 357 -12.32 5.19 31.06
C ASP A 357 -12.30 6.67 30.63
N ARG A 358 -12.01 7.56 31.60
CA ARG A 358 -11.74 8.97 31.31
C ARG A 358 -10.25 9.23 31.38
N LEU A 359 -9.68 9.74 30.28
CA LEU A 359 -8.36 10.34 30.36
C LEU A 359 -8.40 11.60 31.23
N PRO A 360 -7.43 11.77 32.15
CA PRO A 360 -7.27 13.02 32.87
C PRO A 360 -7.13 14.18 31.89
N ASP A 361 -7.70 15.34 32.21
CA ASP A 361 -7.52 16.57 31.41
C ASP A 361 -6.03 16.98 31.32
N SER A 362 -5.22 16.50 32.27
CA SER A 362 -3.77 16.67 32.31
C SER A 362 -2.97 15.62 31.54
N PHE A 363 -3.61 14.72 30.76
CA PHE A 363 -2.88 13.69 30.03
C PHE A 363 -1.94 14.31 28.98
N VAL A 364 -0.65 14.15 29.23
CA VAL A 364 0.43 14.51 28.31
C VAL A 364 0.92 13.20 27.70
N LEU A 365 0.60 12.97 26.42
CA LEU A 365 1.19 11.86 25.69
C LEU A 365 2.71 11.99 25.68
N ASN A 366 3.39 11.02 26.28
CA ASN A 366 4.84 10.91 26.19
C ASN A 366 5.20 10.42 24.78
N THR A 367 5.55 11.35 23.90
CA THR A 367 5.93 11.06 22.51
C THR A 367 7.23 10.27 22.41
N ALA A 368 8.06 10.21 23.46
CA ALA A 368 9.24 9.34 23.48
C ALA A 368 8.90 7.85 23.41
N LEU A 369 7.64 7.47 23.74
CA LEU A 369 7.13 6.10 23.57
C LEU A 369 6.73 5.79 22.12
N PHE A 370 6.64 6.80 21.27
CA PHE A 370 6.22 6.69 19.88
C PHE A 370 7.27 7.37 18.99
N PRO A 371 8.42 6.73 18.73
CA PRO A 371 9.54 7.34 17.99
C PRO A 371 9.20 7.69 16.53
N PHE A 372 8.03 7.26 16.04
CA PHE A 372 7.45 7.59 14.74
C PHE A 372 6.46 8.77 14.79
N VAL A 373 6.20 9.34 15.97
CA VAL A 373 5.43 10.58 16.14
C VAL A 373 6.43 11.73 16.12
N ASP A 374 6.62 12.33 14.95
CA ASP A 374 7.52 13.46 14.78
C ASP A 374 6.87 14.74 15.34
N LEU A 375 7.61 15.49 16.18
CA LEU A 375 7.14 16.71 16.88
C LEU A 375 7.12 17.96 15.98
#